data_AF-A0A3D0SE83-F1
#
_entry.id   AF-A0A3D0SE83-F1
#
_cell.length_a   1.000
_cell.length_b   1.000
_cell.length_c   1.000
_cell.angle_alpha   90.00
_cell.angle_beta   90.00
_cell.angle_gamma   90.00
#
_symmetry.space_group_name_H-M   'P 1'
#
loop_
_entity.id
_entity.type
_entity.pdbx_description
1 polymer ?
#
loop_
_entity_poly.entity_id
_entity_poly.type
_entity_poly.pdbx_seq_one_letter_code
_entity_poly.pdbx_strand_id
1 'polypeptide(L)'
;HCRYPTAGSSSSAEAQPFYVNSPFGMAFAHNGNLTNALDLQIEVAKIARRHINTTSDSEILMNIFAHELSQRTTGLTVSPKDIFEVVTNVHNKARGAYACVAAIIGLGVVAFRDPNGIRPLALGKRITEMGEEYMVASESVALDAVGFQFIRDVAPGEAVFITEAGELFTQQCAQTPLTSPCIFEFVYFARPDSFIDGISVYASRVNMGKKLGEKIAREWADLDIDVVIPIPETSMDVALQIAITLDLPYRQGFVKNRYIGRTFIMPGQTQRKKSVRRKLNAISSEFKGKNVLLVDDSIVRGTTSGQIIEMARESGAKKVYFASAAPEIRFPNVYGIDMPSANELIAYGREIDQISDLIQADGLIFQDISDLVAAVQHENPQISRFETSVFDGNYITGDVDQAYLERIDAARNDQARKAPVVQAELSNLDMHNFEA
;
A
#
# COMPACT_ATOMS: atom_id res chain seq x y z
N HIS A 1 1.53 13.88 6.44
CA HIS A 1 1.69 12.77 5.48
C HIS A 1 2.86 11.90 5.94
N CYS A 2 2.75 10.58 5.80
CA CYS A 2 3.84 9.64 6.06
C CYS A 2 4.15 8.90 4.76
N ARG A 3 5.37 9.01 4.25
CA ARG A 3 5.70 8.52 2.90
C ARG A 3 6.26 7.11 2.92
N TYR A 4 5.65 6.23 2.13
CA TYR A 4 6.29 5.02 1.63
C TYR A 4 7.00 5.36 0.30
N PRO A 5 8.31 5.15 0.15
CA PRO A 5 9.01 5.45 -1.10
C PRO A 5 8.44 4.64 -2.28
N THR A 6 8.05 5.33 -3.36
CA THR A 6 7.54 4.73 -4.59
C THR A 6 8.37 5.23 -5.79
N ALA A 7 8.16 4.64 -6.96
CA ALA A 7 8.79 5.10 -8.20
C ALA A 7 8.40 6.56 -8.50
N GLY A 8 9.40 7.43 -8.71
CA GLY A 8 9.18 8.87 -8.87
C GLY A 8 9.03 9.66 -7.56
N SER A 9 9.28 9.05 -6.39
CA SER A 9 9.24 9.72 -5.07
C SER A 9 10.34 9.20 -4.13
N SER A 10 11.60 9.37 -4.54
CA SER A 10 12.79 8.85 -3.87
C SER A 10 13.60 9.89 -3.08
N SER A 11 13.49 11.19 -3.43
CA SER A 11 14.24 12.27 -2.77
C SER A 11 13.50 12.81 -1.55
N SER A 12 14.18 13.40 -0.56
CA SER A 12 13.52 14.14 0.52
C SER A 12 12.71 15.34 -0.01
N ALA A 13 13.11 15.89 -1.15
CA ALA A 13 12.38 16.96 -1.86
C ALA A 13 10.99 16.52 -2.34
N GLU A 14 10.75 15.22 -2.45
CA GLU A 14 9.46 14.63 -2.84
C GLU A 14 8.60 14.27 -1.61
N ALA A 15 8.97 14.73 -0.42
CA ALA A 15 8.17 14.53 0.78
C ALA A 15 6.95 15.46 0.76
N GLN A 16 5.79 14.91 1.12
CA GLN A 16 4.53 15.63 1.18
C GLN A 16 4.26 16.19 2.60
N PRO A 17 3.40 17.22 2.75
CA PRO A 17 2.55 17.83 1.73
C PRO A 17 3.31 18.74 0.76
N PHE A 18 2.85 18.77 -0.49
CA PHE A 18 3.26 19.82 -1.43
C PHE A 18 2.47 21.10 -1.17
N TYR A 19 2.99 22.23 -1.66
CA TYR A 19 2.37 23.53 -1.49
C TYR A 19 2.43 24.35 -2.79
N VAL A 20 1.36 25.11 -3.07
CA VAL A 20 1.35 26.19 -4.04
C VAL A 20 0.75 27.44 -3.41
N ASN A 21 1.29 28.61 -3.75
CA ASN A 21 0.83 29.90 -3.22
C ASN A 21 -0.32 30.54 -4.00
N SER A 22 -0.75 29.95 -5.12
CA SER A 22 -1.80 30.51 -5.97
C SER A 22 -2.61 29.40 -6.67
N PRO A 23 -3.95 29.53 -6.75
CA PRO A 23 -4.77 30.57 -6.09
C PRO A 23 -4.87 30.33 -4.57
N PHE A 24 -5.08 31.41 -3.80
CA PHE A 24 -5.20 31.46 -2.32
C PHE A 24 -3.99 31.02 -1.48
N GLY A 25 -3.35 29.92 -1.86
CA GLY A 25 -2.40 29.19 -1.03
C GLY A 25 -3.02 27.88 -0.55
N MET A 26 -2.41 26.75 -0.91
CA MET A 26 -2.88 25.43 -0.48
C MET A 26 -1.74 24.46 -0.19
N ALA A 27 -1.93 23.62 0.82
CA ALA A 27 -1.12 22.45 1.09
C ALA A 27 -1.90 21.18 0.69
N PHE A 28 -1.24 20.22 0.05
CA PHE A 28 -1.88 19.05 -0.55
C PHE A 28 -1.12 17.76 -0.21
N ALA A 29 -1.85 16.74 0.21
CA ALA A 29 -1.34 15.41 0.48
C ALA A 29 -2.18 14.34 -0.22
N HIS A 30 -1.50 13.28 -0.66
CA HIS A 30 -2.02 12.24 -1.54
C HIS A 30 -1.41 10.88 -1.17
N ASN A 31 -2.28 9.88 -1.06
CA ASN A 31 -1.93 8.47 -1.06
C ASN A 31 -2.50 7.83 -2.33
N GLY A 32 -1.64 7.33 -3.22
CA GLY A 32 -2.07 6.76 -4.49
C GLY A 32 -1.01 6.85 -5.58
N ASN A 33 -1.41 6.63 -6.82
CA ASN A 33 -0.59 6.86 -8.00
C ASN A 33 -1.46 7.23 -9.22
N LEU A 34 -1.01 8.20 -10.02
CA LEU A 34 -1.63 8.58 -11.28
C LEU A 34 -1.06 7.79 -12.47
N THR A 35 -1.92 7.05 -13.16
CA THR A 35 -1.54 6.29 -14.37
C THR A 35 -1.26 7.20 -15.57
N ASN A 36 -1.87 8.38 -15.61
CA ASN A 36 -1.69 9.35 -16.67
C ASN A 36 -0.87 10.60 -16.27
N ALA A 37 0.03 10.46 -15.28
CA ALA A 37 0.85 11.57 -14.78
C ALA A 37 1.58 12.35 -15.88
N LEU A 38 2.11 11.68 -16.92
CA LEU A 38 2.81 12.33 -18.03
C LEU A 38 1.89 13.23 -18.87
N ASP A 39 0.65 12.79 -19.12
CA ASP A 39 -0.34 13.59 -19.87
C ASP A 39 -0.69 14.85 -19.07
N LEU A 40 -0.93 14.68 -17.76
CA LEU A 40 -1.25 15.78 -16.86
C LEU A 40 -0.08 16.74 -16.67
N GLN A 41 1.15 16.25 -16.64
CA GLN A 41 2.35 17.10 -16.60
C GLN A 41 2.42 18.03 -17.82
N ILE A 42 2.09 17.51 -19.01
CA ILE A 42 2.04 18.31 -20.24
C ILE A 42 0.95 19.38 -20.14
N GLU A 43 -0.23 19.03 -19.61
CA GLU A 43 -1.33 19.97 -19.38
C GLU A 43 -0.95 21.08 -18.38
N VAL A 44 -0.37 20.71 -17.24
CA VAL A 44 0.10 21.66 -16.20
C VAL A 44 1.12 22.63 -16.81
N ALA A 45 2.06 22.14 -17.62
CA ALA A 45 3.08 22.97 -18.23
C ALA A 45 2.54 23.87 -19.36
N LYS A 46 1.73 23.33 -20.28
CA LYS A 46 1.32 24.05 -21.51
C LYS A 46 0.06 24.88 -21.34
N ILE A 47 -0.92 24.40 -20.58
CA ILE A 47 -2.22 25.05 -20.40
C ILE A 47 -2.21 25.88 -19.13
N ALA A 48 -1.89 25.28 -17.99
CA ALA A 48 -1.87 25.99 -16.71
C ALA A 48 -0.65 26.91 -16.54
N ARG A 49 0.41 26.71 -17.36
CA ARG A 49 1.69 27.44 -17.31
C ARG A 49 2.33 27.40 -15.92
N ARG A 50 2.25 26.24 -15.26
CA ARG A 50 2.84 25.97 -13.95
C ARG A 50 4.05 25.07 -14.13
N HIS A 51 5.13 25.39 -13.41
CA HIS A 51 6.30 24.53 -13.36
C HIS A 51 6.12 23.45 -12.30
N ILE A 52 6.63 22.26 -12.56
CA ILE A 52 6.65 21.11 -11.64
C ILE A 52 8.12 20.86 -11.32
N ASN A 53 8.47 20.89 -10.02
CA ASN A 53 9.86 20.81 -9.56
C ASN A 53 10.34 19.38 -9.31
N THR A 54 9.41 18.44 -9.13
CA THR A 54 9.71 17.05 -8.77
C THR A 54 9.18 16.06 -9.79
N THR A 55 9.45 14.76 -9.58
CA THR A 55 8.82 13.69 -10.36
C THR A 55 7.59 13.09 -9.67
N SER A 56 7.13 13.70 -8.58
CA SER A 56 5.98 13.23 -7.83
C SER A 56 4.67 13.58 -8.55
N ASP A 57 3.87 12.56 -8.81
CA ASP A 57 2.51 12.69 -9.32
C ASP A 57 1.58 13.48 -8.38
N SER A 58 1.95 13.58 -7.10
CA SER A 58 1.23 14.35 -6.09
C SER A 58 1.39 15.86 -6.32
N GLU A 59 2.56 16.32 -6.77
CA GLU A 59 2.77 17.71 -7.18
C GLU A 59 1.96 18.02 -8.46
N ILE A 60 1.87 17.06 -9.37
CA ILE A 60 1.05 17.16 -10.59
C ILE A 60 -0.43 17.29 -10.21
N LEU A 61 -0.94 16.41 -9.37
CA LEU A 61 -2.35 16.41 -8.94
C LEU A 61 -2.73 17.71 -8.22
N MET A 62 -1.87 18.18 -7.31
CA MET A 62 -2.05 19.47 -6.65
C MET A 62 -2.13 20.62 -7.66
N ASN A 63 -1.26 20.64 -8.67
CA ASN A 63 -1.26 21.71 -9.68
C ASN A 63 -2.49 21.65 -10.60
N ILE A 64 -2.99 20.46 -10.93
CA ILE A 64 -4.27 20.29 -11.64
C ILE A 64 -5.41 20.84 -10.77
N PHE A 65 -5.50 20.46 -9.49
CA PHE A 65 -6.51 20.96 -8.56
C PHE A 65 -6.44 22.49 -8.44
N ALA A 66 -5.24 23.06 -8.26
CA ALA A 66 -5.03 24.50 -8.16
C ALA A 66 -5.40 25.24 -9.47
N HIS A 67 -5.14 24.62 -10.62
CA HIS A 67 -5.55 25.18 -11.91
C HIS A 67 -7.07 25.19 -12.05
N GLU A 68 -7.74 24.09 -11.77
CA GLU A 68 -9.20 24.02 -11.79
C GLU A 68 -9.83 25.04 -10.84
N LEU A 69 -9.29 25.18 -9.63
CA LEU A 69 -9.75 26.19 -8.66
C LEU A 69 -9.61 27.61 -9.24
N SER A 70 -8.50 27.92 -9.92
CA SER A 70 -8.30 29.24 -10.54
C SER A 70 -9.30 29.56 -11.65
N GLN A 71 -9.85 28.54 -12.33
CA GLN A 71 -10.87 28.73 -13.38
C GLN A 71 -12.26 29.04 -12.80
N ARG A 72 -12.50 28.68 -11.53
CA ARG A 72 -13.79 28.92 -10.84
C ARG A 72 -13.82 30.24 -10.07
N THR A 73 -12.67 30.85 -9.85
CA THR A 73 -12.56 32.04 -9.00
C THR A 73 -12.56 33.32 -9.84
N THR A 74 -13.66 34.05 -9.84
CA THR A 74 -13.74 35.46 -10.29
C THR A 74 -13.69 36.40 -9.07
N GLY A 75 -12.73 36.18 -8.16
CA GLY A 75 -12.60 36.95 -6.92
C GLY A 75 -11.99 36.13 -5.79
N LEU A 76 -12.18 36.58 -4.54
CA LEU A 76 -11.73 35.87 -3.33
C LEU A 76 -12.80 34.95 -2.72
N THR A 77 -14.00 34.90 -3.29
CA THR A 77 -15.12 34.09 -2.77
C THR A 77 -15.21 32.77 -3.53
N VAL A 78 -15.24 31.66 -2.80
CA VAL A 78 -15.42 30.31 -3.34
C VAL A 78 -16.54 29.65 -2.55
N SER A 79 -17.57 29.16 -3.23
CA SER A 79 -18.65 28.41 -2.59
C SER A 79 -18.31 26.92 -2.49
N PRO A 80 -18.96 26.15 -1.59
CA PRO A 80 -18.83 24.68 -1.58
C PRO A 80 -19.08 24.04 -2.96
N LYS A 81 -20.04 24.58 -3.73
CA LYS A 81 -20.35 24.10 -5.07
C LYS A 81 -19.16 24.23 -6.02
N ASP A 82 -18.43 25.33 -5.95
CA ASP A 82 -17.24 25.56 -6.79
C ASP A 82 -16.15 24.53 -6.47
N ILE A 83 -15.93 24.23 -5.18
CA ILE A 83 -14.99 23.19 -4.74
C ILE A 83 -15.38 21.82 -5.30
N PHE A 84 -16.66 21.46 -5.26
CA PHE A 84 -17.12 20.18 -5.80
C PHE A 84 -17.04 20.09 -7.33
N GLU A 85 -17.24 21.21 -8.03
CA GLU A 85 -16.98 21.28 -9.48
C GLU A 85 -15.49 21.14 -9.80
N VAL A 86 -14.59 21.70 -8.98
CA VAL A 86 -13.14 21.49 -9.08
C VAL A 86 -12.80 20.01 -8.95
N VAL A 87 -13.29 19.33 -7.91
CA VAL A 87 -13.03 17.89 -7.71
C VAL A 87 -13.62 17.05 -8.86
N THR A 88 -14.80 17.41 -9.36
CA THR A 88 -15.39 16.77 -10.55
C THR A 88 -14.47 16.86 -11.76
N ASN A 89 -13.90 18.04 -12.02
CA ASN A 89 -12.96 18.24 -13.11
C ASN A 89 -11.63 17.48 -12.90
N VAL A 90 -11.16 17.38 -11.65
CA VAL A 90 -10.02 16.53 -11.31
C VAL A 90 -10.32 15.07 -11.64
N HIS A 91 -11.48 14.53 -11.26
CA HIS A 91 -11.88 13.15 -11.58
C HIS A 91 -11.99 12.89 -13.09
N ASN A 92 -12.41 13.89 -13.88
CA ASN A 92 -12.50 13.78 -15.34
C ASN A 92 -11.12 13.73 -16.02
N LYS A 93 -10.08 14.30 -15.39
CA LYS A 93 -8.72 14.41 -15.94
C LYS A 93 -7.78 13.34 -15.41
N ALA A 94 -7.80 13.12 -14.10
CA ALA A 94 -6.87 12.23 -13.40
C ALA A 94 -7.34 10.77 -13.46
N ARG A 95 -6.47 9.90 -13.96
CA ARG A 95 -6.65 8.45 -13.98
C ARG A 95 -5.65 7.80 -13.03
N GLY A 96 -6.07 6.74 -12.35
CA GLY A 96 -5.28 6.07 -11.32
C GLY A 96 -6.09 5.88 -10.06
N ALA A 97 -5.40 5.87 -8.92
CA ALA A 97 -5.98 5.71 -7.61
C ALA A 97 -5.44 6.80 -6.69
N TYR A 98 -6.30 7.37 -5.84
CA TYR A 98 -5.92 8.50 -5.00
C TYR A 98 -6.91 8.72 -3.86
N ALA A 99 -6.36 8.89 -2.66
CA ALA A 99 -7.02 9.49 -1.51
C ALA A 99 -6.29 10.78 -1.17
N CYS A 100 -7.00 11.90 -1.25
CA CYS A 100 -6.40 13.24 -1.18
C CYS A 100 -6.98 14.05 -0.04
N VAL A 101 -6.14 14.90 0.55
CA VAL A 101 -6.55 15.97 1.47
C VAL A 101 -5.80 17.25 1.13
N ALA A 102 -6.52 18.37 1.10
CA ALA A 102 -6.00 19.69 0.80
C ALA A 102 -6.50 20.69 1.85
N ALA A 103 -5.61 21.52 2.37
CA ALA A 103 -5.96 22.68 3.19
C ALA A 103 -5.76 23.94 2.35
N ILE A 104 -6.80 24.77 2.22
CA ILE A 104 -6.82 25.96 1.38
C ILE A 104 -7.08 27.19 2.25
N ILE A 105 -6.15 28.16 2.22
CA ILE A 105 -6.19 29.35 3.08
C ILE A 105 -7.48 30.14 2.85
N GLY A 106 -8.18 30.48 3.93
CA GLY A 106 -9.39 31.30 3.90
C GLY A 106 -10.65 30.54 3.45
N LEU A 107 -10.54 29.24 3.15
CA LEU A 107 -11.66 28.41 2.69
C LEU A 107 -11.91 27.22 3.63
N GLY A 108 -10.90 26.39 3.88
CA GLY A 108 -11.02 25.20 4.73
C GLY A 108 -10.28 23.97 4.18
N VAL A 109 -10.80 22.78 4.52
CA VAL A 109 -10.20 21.48 4.17
C VAL A 109 -11.07 20.73 3.19
N VAL A 110 -10.48 20.27 2.08
CA VAL A 110 -11.12 19.41 1.09
C VAL A 110 -10.48 18.03 1.16
N ALA A 111 -11.28 16.97 1.15
CA ALA A 111 -10.80 15.60 1.00
C ALA A 111 -11.61 14.89 -0.07
N PHE A 112 -10.97 14.04 -0.88
CA PHE A 112 -11.67 13.32 -1.93
C PHE A 112 -11.00 12.00 -2.26
N ARG A 113 -11.79 11.07 -2.79
CA ARG A 113 -11.38 9.69 -3.11
C ARG A 113 -11.58 9.40 -4.59
N ASP A 114 -10.71 8.60 -5.18
CA ASP A 114 -10.80 8.23 -6.59
C ASP A 114 -12.15 7.58 -6.95
N PRO A 115 -12.61 7.69 -8.22
CA PRO A 115 -13.91 7.16 -8.65
C PRO A 115 -14.08 5.64 -8.46
N ASN A 116 -12.99 4.88 -8.28
CA ASN A 116 -13.03 3.43 -8.06
C ASN A 116 -12.89 3.05 -6.57
N GLY A 117 -12.70 4.03 -5.67
CA GLY A 117 -12.53 3.78 -4.24
C GLY A 117 -11.30 2.94 -3.89
N ILE A 118 -10.24 2.96 -4.71
CA ILE A 118 -9.12 2.03 -4.58
C ILE A 118 -8.28 2.33 -3.32
N ARG A 119 -8.02 3.60 -3.01
CA ARG A 119 -7.25 4.01 -1.82
C ARG A 119 -8.19 4.33 -0.65
N PRO A 120 -7.88 3.90 0.58
CA PRO A 120 -8.78 4.08 1.70
C PRO A 120 -8.78 5.53 2.21
N LEU A 121 -9.95 6.01 2.65
CA LEU A 121 -10.12 7.36 3.23
C LEU A 121 -11.35 7.36 4.15
N ALA A 122 -11.12 7.49 5.45
CA ALA A 122 -12.14 7.56 6.49
C ALA A 122 -12.44 9.01 6.89
N LEU A 123 -13.69 9.28 7.28
CA LEU A 123 -14.16 10.54 7.86
C LEU A 123 -14.62 10.32 9.30
N GLY A 124 -14.14 11.15 10.22
CA GLY A 124 -14.54 11.17 11.62
C GLY A 124 -14.95 12.55 12.10
N LYS A 125 -15.65 12.59 13.23
CA LYS A 125 -15.97 13.83 13.96
C LYS A 125 -15.74 13.73 15.46
N ARG A 126 -15.61 14.89 16.09
CA ARG A 126 -15.55 15.03 17.55
C ARG A 126 -16.37 16.25 17.96
N ILE A 127 -17.16 16.12 19.02
CA ILE A 127 -17.91 17.25 19.59
C ILE A 127 -17.08 17.83 20.74
N THR A 128 -16.82 19.14 20.69
CA THR A 128 -16.10 19.88 21.73
C THR A 128 -16.95 21.03 22.25
N GLU A 129 -16.50 21.70 23.30
CA GLU A 129 -17.14 22.93 23.80
C GLU A 129 -17.15 24.07 22.76
N MET A 130 -16.23 24.04 21.78
CA MET A 130 -16.12 25.03 20.72
C MET A 130 -16.92 24.68 19.45
N GLY A 131 -17.54 23.50 19.40
CA GLY A 131 -18.30 23.01 18.25
C GLY A 131 -17.86 21.63 17.75
N GLU A 132 -18.35 21.26 16.57
CA GLU A 132 -17.95 20.04 15.89
C GLU A 132 -16.60 20.21 15.18
N GLU A 133 -15.70 19.26 15.40
CA GLU A 133 -14.45 19.11 14.68
C GLU A 133 -14.53 17.91 13.75
N TYR A 134 -13.85 17.99 12.62
CA TYR A 134 -13.82 16.93 11.61
C TYR A 134 -12.40 16.53 11.28
N MET A 135 -12.20 15.25 10.94
CA MET A 135 -10.91 14.70 10.56
C MET A 135 -11.09 13.68 9.46
N VAL A 136 -10.15 13.64 8.52
CA VAL A 136 -10.01 12.55 7.56
C VAL A 136 -8.67 11.85 7.74
N ALA A 137 -8.63 10.56 7.47
CA ALA A 137 -7.41 9.76 7.55
C ALA A 137 -7.48 8.57 6.60
N SER A 138 -6.33 8.02 6.19
CA SER A 138 -6.30 6.80 5.36
C SER A 138 -6.93 5.60 6.08
N GLU A 139 -6.84 5.54 7.41
CA GLU A 139 -7.31 4.42 8.22
C GLU A 139 -8.08 4.91 9.45
N SER A 140 -9.12 4.18 9.85
CA SER A 140 -9.99 4.52 10.99
C SER A 140 -9.22 4.65 12.31
N VAL A 141 -8.16 3.85 12.49
CA VAL A 141 -7.36 3.83 13.73
C VAL A 141 -6.71 5.17 14.07
N ALA A 142 -6.49 6.03 13.06
CA ALA A 142 -6.01 7.38 13.31
C ALA A 142 -7.07 8.24 14.03
N LEU A 143 -8.35 8.05 13.72
CA LEU A 143 -9.47 8.72 14.37
C LEU A 143 -9.58 8.24 15.83
N ASP A 144 -9.55 6.93 16.04
CA ASP A 144 -9.65 6.31 17.36
C ASP A 144 -8.53 6.80 18.29
N ALA A 145 -7.30 6.88 17.78
CA ALA A 145 -6.12 7.30 18.54
C ALA A 145 -6.22 8.73 19.09
N VAL A 146 -7.00 9.61 18.46
CA VAL A 146 -7.21 11.00 18.89
C VAL A 146 -8.63 11.30 19.38
N GLY A 147 -9.42 10.25 19.64
CA GLY A 147 -10.77 10.36 20.21
C GLY A 147 -11.82 10.96 19.26
N PHE A 148 -11.62 10.81 17.95
CA PHE A 148 -12.66 11.11 16.96
C PHE A 148 -13.56 9.89 16.78
N GLN A 149 -14.87 10.12 16.71
CA GLN A 149 -15.83 9.09 16.35
C GLN A 149 -15.79 8.89 14.83
N PHE A 150 -15.60 7.65 14.39
CA PHE A 150 -15.77 7.27 12.98
C PHE A 150 -17.22 7.53 12.53
N ILE A 151 -17.38 8.22 11.39
CA ILE A 151 -18.69 8.44 10.76
C ILE A 151 -18.91 7.37 9.69
N ARG A 152 -18.01 7.34 8.69
CA ARG A 152 -18.04 6.47 7.51
C ARG A 152 -16.76 6.64 6.69
N ASP A 153 -16.55 5.74 5.75
CA ASP A 153 -15.62 5.96 4.64
C ASP A 153 -16.12 7.08 3.71
N VAL A 154 -15.17 7.83 3.14
CA VAL A 154 -15.44 8.70 2.00
C VAL A 154 -15.73 7.80 0.81
N ALA A 155 -16.88 7.98 0.17
CA ALA A 155 -17.36 7.11 -0.90
C ALA A 155 -16.50 7.27 -2.17
N PRO A 156 -16.49 6.28 -3.08
CA PRO A 156 -15.81 6.42 -4.37
C PRO A 156 -16.30 7.66 -5.14
N GLY A 157 -15.36 8.50 -5.59
CA GLY A 157 -15.64 9.77 -6.30
C GLY A 157 -16.26 10.88 -5.44
N GLU A 158 -16.44 10.67 -4.14
CA GLU A 158 -16.97 11.68 -3.24
C GLU A 158 -15.90 12.72 -2.86
N ALA A 159 -16.36 13.96 -2.74
CA ALA A 159 -15.64 15.05 -2.09
C ALA A 159 -16.30 15.44 -0.76
N VAL A 160 -15.48 15.73 0.23
CA VAL A 160 -15.81 16.28 1.54
C VAL A 160 -15.17 17.67 1.62
N PHE A 161 -15.93 18.68 2.01
CA PHE A 161 -15.42 20.02 2.26
C PHE A 161 -15.84 20.49 3.65
N ILE A 162 -14.87 20.88 4.46
CA ILE A 162 -15.05 21.39 5.82
C ILE A 162 -14.58 22.84 5.82
N THR A 163 -15.49 23.79 6.09
CA THR A 163 -15.16 25.22 6.09
C THR A 163 -14.31 25.59 7.32
N GLU A 164 -13.65 26.75 7.29
CA GLU A 164 -12.96 27.29 8.48
C GLU A 164 -13.92 27.53 9.68
N ALA A 165 -15.22 27.68 9.42
CA ALA A 165 -16.25 27.82 10.44
C ALA A 165 -16.71 26.46 11.02
N GLY A 166 -16.21 25.33 10.50
CA GLY A 166 -16.55 23.99 10.96
C GLY A 166 -17.80 23.37 10.30
N GLU A 167 -18.30 23.94 9.20
CA GLU A 167 -19.44 23.38 8.47
C GLU A 167 -18.98 22.26 7.52
N LEU A 168 -19.65 21.10 7.60
CA LEU A 168 -19.38 19.94 6.74
C LEU A 168 -20.31 19.92 5.52
N PHE A 169 -19.73 19.86 4.33
CA PHE A 169 -20.41 19.64 3.06
C PHE A 169 -19.86 18.38 2.37
N THR A 170 -20.70 17.64 1.67
CA THR A 170 -20.28 16.47 0.88
C THR A 170 -21.00 16.42 -0.46
N GLN A 171 -20.33 15.98 -1.52
CA GLN A 171 -20.94 15.80 -2.84
C GLN A 171 -20.30 14.65 -3.62
N GLN A 172 -21.11 13.89 -4.36
CA GLN A 172 -20.62 12.97 -5.37
C GLN A 172 -20.09 13.76 -6.58
N CYS A 173 -18.81 13.56 -6.92
CA CYS A 173 -18.11 14.29 -7.97
C CYS A 173 -17.69 13.41 -9.16
N ALA A 174 -18.00 12.11 -9.13
CA ALA A 174 -17.82 11.18 -10.24
C ALA A 174 -19.16 10.71 -10.82
N GLN A 175 -19.23 10.52 -12.14
CA GLN A 175 -20.46 10.10 -12.82
C GLN A 175 -20.80 8.62 -12.60
N THR A 176 -19.79 7.75 -12.61
CA THR A 176 -19.94 6.29 -12.51
C THR A 176 -19.04 5.74 -11.41
N PRO A 177 -19.31 6.07 -10.14
CA PRO A 177 -18.49 5.59 -9.03
C PRO A 177 -18.64 4.08 -8.89
N LEU A 178 -17.52 3.40 -8.64
CA LEU A 178 -17.46 1.97 -8.38
C LEU A 178 -16.72 1.75 -7.06
N THR A 179 -17.18 0.80 -6.25
CA THR A 179 -16.46 0.41 -5.03
C THR A 179 -15.55 -0.77 -5.36
N SER A 180 -14.25 -0.53 -5.43
CA SER A 180 -13.23 -1.55 -5.70
C SER A 180 -11.99 -1.29 -4.84
N PRO A 181 -12.10 -1.49 -3.51
CA PRO A 181 -10.99 -1.24 -2.61
C PRO A 181 -9.78 -2.12 -2.94
N CYS A 182 -8.59 -1.61 -2.63
CA CYS A 182 -7.37 -2.37 -2.81
C CYS A 182 -7.34 -3.60 -1.89
N ILE A 183 -7.32 -4.78 -2.48
CA ILE A 183 -7.31 -6.01 -1.69
C ILE A 183 -6.02 -6.17 -0.87
N PHE A 184 -4.93 -5.54 -1.31
CA PHE A 184 -3.62 -5.62 -0.67
C PHE A 184 -3.55 -4.88 0.68
N GLU A 185 -4.47 -3.92 0.92
CA GLU A 185 -4.65 -3.29 2.23
C GLU A 185 -5.04 -4.34 3.28
N PHE A 186 -5.96 -5.25 2.93
CA PHE A 186 -6.42 -6.31 3.82
C PHE A 186 -5.37 -7.40 4.02
N VAL A 187 -4.63 -7.76 2.96
CA VAL A 187 -3.56 -8.77 3.03
C VAL A 187 -2.46 -8.35 3.99
N TYR A 188 -1.94 -7.13 3.85
CA TYR A 188 -0.72 -6.73 4.56
C TYR A 188 -0.66 -5.27 4.99
N PHE A 189 -1.07 -4.33 4.12
CA PHE A 189 -0.63 -2.94 4.26
C PHE A 189 -1.31 -2.19 5.41
N ALA A 190 -2.62 -2.36 5.57
CA ALA A 190 -3.38 -1.71 6.62
C ALA A 190 -3.13 -2.36 7.99
N ARG A 191 -3.39 -1.60 9.05
CA ARG A 191 -3.36 -2.15 10.41
C ARG A 191 -4.57 -3.05 10.66
N PRO A 192 -4.41 -4.12 11.47
CA PRO A 192 -5.50 -5.06 11.73
C PRO A 192 -6.68 -4.43 12.49
N ASP A 193 -6.44 -3.37 13.28
CA ASP A 193 -7.46 -2.65 14.04
C ASP A 193 -8.19 -1.57 13.22
N SER A 194 -7.95 -1.50 11.91
CA SER A 194 -8.67 -0.60 11.00
C SER A 194 -9.92 -1.26 10.39
N PHE A 195 -10.92 -0.43 10.11
CA PHE A 195 -12.06 -0.76 9.26
C PHE A 195 -11.95 0.05 7.96
N ILE A 196 -12.07 -0.61 6.82
CA ILE A 196 -11.99 0.00 5.48
C ILE A 196 -13.23 -0.43 4.70
N ASP A 197 -14.05 0.52 4.27
CA ASP A 197 -15.30 0.25 3.55
C ASP A 197 -16.20 -0.76 4.28
N GLY A 198 -16.29 -0.62 5.61
CA GLY A 198 -17.04 -1.53 6.49
C GLY A 198 -16.42 -2.90 6.72
N ILE A 199 -15.23 -3.18 6.18
CA ILE A 199 -14.51 -4.45 6.34
C ILE A 199 -13.49 -4.34 7.47
N SER A 200 -13.56 -5.25 8.45
CA SER A 200 -12.49 -5.40 9.43
C SER A 200 -11.25 -6.04 8.78
N VAL A 201 -10.10 -5.37 8.89
CA VAL A 201 -8.82 -5.92 8.39
C VAL A 201 -8.43 -7.18 9.16
N TYR A 202 -8.57 -7.17 10.49
CA TYR A 202 -8.31 -8.34 11.33
C TYR A 202 -9.17 -9.55 10.94
N ALA A 203 -10.49 -9.38 10.87
CA ALA A 203 -11.39 -10.49 10.55
C ALA A 203 -11.14 -11.04 9.15
N SER A 204 -10.84 -10.16 8.18
CA SER A 204 -10.43 -10.57 6.83
C SER A 204 -9.20 -11.50 6.85
N ARG A 205 -8.19 -11.19 7.67
CA ARG A 205 -6.98 -12.03 7.81
C ARG A 205 -7.27 -13.37 8.48
N VAL A 206 -8.17 -13.40 9.46
CA VAL A 206 -8.66 -14.66 10.04
C VAL A 206 -9.37 -15.48 8.95
N ASN A 207 -10.26 -14.88 8.16
CA ASN A 207 -10.96 -15.57 7.07
C ASN A 207 -9.98 -16.08 5.99
N MET A 208 -8.91 -15.34 5.67
CA MET A 208 -7.83 -15.81 4.78
C MET A 208 -7.19 -17.08 5.36
N GLY A 209 -6.84 -17.09 6.65
CA GLY A 209 -6.27 -18.27 7.30
C GLY A 209 -7.22 -19.47 7.30
N LYS A 210 -8.53 -19.24 7.46
CA LYS A 210 -9.53 -20.31 7.35
C LYS A 210 -9.53 -20.92 5.94
N LYS A 211 -9.61 -20.08 4.91
CA LYS A 211 -9.59 -20.51 3.50
C LYS A 211 -8.29 -21.23 3.12
N LEU A 212 -7.14 -20.68 3.54
CA LEU A 212 -5.85 -21.32 3.28
C LEU A 212 -5.73 -22.67 3.99
N GLY A 213 -6.20 -22.76 5.24
CA GLY A 213 -6.25 -24.01 5.99
C GLY A 213 -7.12 -25.05 5.31
N GLU A 214 -8.31 -24.67 4.82
CA GLU A 214 -9.20 -25.57 4.05
C GLU A 214 -8.54 -26.05 2.75
N LYS A 215 -7.80 -25.17 2.07
CA LYS A 215 -7.02 -25.51 0.87
C LYS A 215 -5.90 -26.49 1.19
N ILE A 216 -5.12 -26.23 2.24
CA ILE A 216 -4.03 -27.11 2.68
C ILE A 216 -4.57 -28.48 3.10
N ALA A 217 -5.65 -28.53 3.88
CA ALA A 217 -6.28 -29.79 4.30
C ALA A 217 -6.69 -30.66 3.11
N ARG A 218 -7.16 -30.02 2.03
CA ARG A 218 -7.62 -30.70 0.80
C ARG A 218 -6.45 -31.16 -0.07
N GLU A 219 -5.46 -30.31 -0.30
CA GLU A 219 -4.40 -30.54 -1.29
C GLU A 219 -3.18 -31.24 -0.71
N TRP A 220 -2.91 -31.07 0.58
CA TRP A 220 -1.76 -31.61 1.30
C TRP A 220 -2.16 -32.63 2.37
N ALA A 221 -3.28 -33.33 2.17
CA ALA A 221 -3.82 -34.33 3.11
C ALA A 221 -2.80 -35.45 3.46
N ASP A 222 -1.90 -35.77 2.53
CA ASP A 222 -0.90 -36.83 2.67
C ASP A 222 0.47 -36.33 3.20
N LEU A 223 0.61 -35.02 3.45
CA LEU A 223 1.85 -34.45 3.98
C LEU A 223 1.89 -34.51 5.50
N ASP A 224 3.04 -34.90 6.03
CA ASP A 224 3.29 -34.94 7.47
C ASP A 224 3.77 -33.56 7.95
N ILE A 225 2.89 -32.81 8.63
CA ILE A 225 3.17 -31.47 9.16
C ILE A 225 3.05 -31.52 10.69
N ASP A 226 4.15 -31.24 11.40
CA ASP A 226 4.18 -31.30 12.87
C ASP A 226 3.68 -30.01 13.53
N VAL A 227 3.86 -28.86 12.87
CA VAL A 227 3.66 -27.54 13.49
C VAL A 227 3.46 -26.44 12.46
N VAL A 228 2.57 -25.50 12.75
CA VAL A 228 2.38 -24.27 11.98
C VAL A 228 3.13 -23.12 12.66
N ILE A 229 3.96 -22.41 11.90
CA ILE A 229 4.82 -21.34 12.37
C ILE A 229 4.59 -20.09 11.50
N PRO A 230 4.12 -18.96 12.06
CA PRO A 230 4.01 -17.73 11.30
C PRO A 230 5.37 -17.08 11.09
N ILE A 231 5.49 -16.35 9.99
CA ILE A 231 6.50 -15.31 9.80
C ILE A 231 5.90 -14.00 10.34
N PRO A 232 6.46 -13.44 11.43
CA PRO A 232 5.84 -12.30 12.11
C PRO A 232 6.00 -10.97 11.33
N GLU A 233 5.06 -10.03 11.45
CA GLU A 233 3.93 -10.01 12.42
C GLU A 233 2.58 -10.30 11.76
N THR A 234 2.38 -9.89 10.49
CA THR A 234 1.07 -9.91 9.82
C THR A 234 0.41 -11.29 9.80
N SER A 235 1.21 -12.33 9.57
CA SER A 235 0.71 -13.69 9.37
C SER A 235 0.44 -14.46 10.64
N MET A 236 0.60 -13.85 11.83
CA MET A 236 0.34 -14.53 13.10
C MET A 236 -1.11 -15.02 13.20
N ASP A 237 -2.08 -14.14 12.92
CA ASP A 237 -3.50 -14.49 13.01
C ASP A 237 -3.94 -15.44 11.89
N VAL A 238 -3.38 -15.26 10.68
CA VAL A 238 -3.59 -16.18 9.54
C VAL A 238 -3.12 -17.58 9.89
N ALA A 239 -1.87 -17.70 10.39
CA ALA A 239 -1.27 -18.97 10.76
C ALA A 239 -1.97 -19.64 11.95
N LEU A 240 -2.42 -18.84 12.93
CA LEU A 240 -3.22 -19.33 14.04
C LEU A 240 -4.50 -19.97 13.53
N GLN A 241 -5.21 -19.30 12.60
CA GLN A 241 -6.43 -19.86 12.03
C GLN A 241 -6.16 -21.10 11.16
N ILE A 242 -5.05 -21.13 10.40
CA ILE A 242 -4.63 -22.35 9.66
C ILE A 242 -4.39 -23.51 10.63
N ALA A 243 -3.67 -23.27 11.74
CA ALA A 243 -3.38 -24.28 12.74
C ALA A 243 -4.66 -24.85 13.35
N ILE A 244 -5.65 -24.00 13.65
CA ILE A 244 -6.98 -24.42 14.11
C ILE A 244 -7.69 -25.28 13.04
N THR A 245 -7.67 -24.86 11.78
CA THR A 245 -8.34 -25.59 10.69
C THR A 245 -7.71 -26.96 10.44
N LEU A 246 -6.38 -27.09 10.57
CA LEU A 246 -5.65 -28.33 10.37
C LEU A 246 -5.55 -29.21 11.63
N ASP A 247 -6.05 -28.73 12.78
CA ASP A 247 -5.85 -29.35 14.10
C ASP A 247 -4.37 -29.62 14.43
N LEU A 248 -3.51 -28.63 14.12
CA LEU A 248 -2.07 -28.68 14.34
C LEU A 248 -1.64 -27.65 15.40
N PRO A 249 -0.53 -27.89 16.12
CA PRO A 249 -0.03 -26.93 17.08
C PRO A 249 0.48 -25.67 16.36
N TYR A 250 0.05 -24.51 16.85
CA TYR A 250 0.64 -23.21 16.52
C TYR A 250 1.84 -22.92 17.44
N ARG A 251 2.99 -22.56 16.87
CA ARG A 251 4.18 -22.17 17.66
C ARG A 251 4.84 -20.93 17.10
N GLN A 252 5.30 -20.07 18.00
CA GLN A 252 6.18 -18.97 17.64
C GLN A 252 7.60 -19.50 17.39
N GLY A 253 7.89 -19.89 16.15
CA GLY A 253 9.24 -20.29 15.73
C GLY A 253 10.15 -19.11 15.38
N PHE A 254 9.58 -18.01 14.89
CA PHE A 254 10.32 -16.79 14.57
C PHE A 254 9.96 -15.64 15.49
N VAL A 255 10.97 -14.83 15.85
CA VAL A 255 10.82 -13.59 16.58
C VAL A 255 11.34 -12.44 15.73
N LYS A 256 10.51 -11.44 15.48
CA LYS A 256 10.93 -10.22 14.79
C LYS A 256 11.75 -9.34 15.72
N ASN A 257 12.91 -8.91 15.24
CA ASN A 257 13.72 -7.93 15.95
C ASN A 257 13.04 -6.57 15.82
N ARG A 258 12.44 -6.08 16.91
CA ARG A 258 11.73 -4.79 16.95
C ARG A 258 12.65 -3.60 16.66
N TYR A 259 13.93 -3.73 16.99
CA TYR A 259 14.94 -2.69 16.83
C TYR A 259 15.95 -3.12 15.78
N ILE A 260 15.81 -2.63 14.56
CA ILE A 260 16.75 -2.87 13.46
C ILE A 260 17.58 -1.61 13.26
N GLY A 261 18.89 -1.70 13.53
CA GLY A 261 19.81 -0.59 13.30
C GLY A 261 20.12 -0.37 11.82
N ARG A 262 20.50 0.86 11.46
CA ARG A 262 21.09 1.17 10.15
C ARG A 262 22.40 0.38 9.98
N THR A 263 22.69 -0.08 8.76
CA THR A 263 23.99 -0.70 8.46
C THR A 263 25.01 0.40 8.24
N PHE A 264 26.05 0.49 9.06
CA PHE A 264 27.18 1.35 8.77
C PHE A 264 27.97 0.77 7.58
N ILE A 265 28.46 1.65 6.70
CA ILE A 265 29.40 1.25 5.65
C ILE A 265 30.70 0.83 6.34
N MET A 266 30.95 -0.48 6.43
CA MET A 266 32.16 -1.04 7.03
C MET A 266 33.24 -1.20 5.95
N PRO A 267 34.45 -0.63 6.09
CA PRO A 267 35.57 -0.94 5.20
C PRO A 267 36.04 -2.38 5.47
N GLY A 268 35.93 -3.27 4.49
CA GLY A 268 36.38 -4.66 4.60
C GLY A 268 35.34 -5.69 4.10
N GLN A 269 35.72 -6.47 3.10
CA GLN A 269 34.83 -7.23 2.22
C GLN A 269 34.41 -8.62 2.75
N THR A 270 34.18 -8.78 4.07
CA THR A 270 34.00 -10.13 4.67
C THR A 270 32.81 -10.31 5.60
N GLN A 271 31.82 -9.41 5.60
CA GLN A 271 30.54 -9.67 6.28
C GLN A 271 29.31 -9.29 5.46
N ARG A 272 29.01 -10.08 4.41
CA ARG A 272 27.60 -10.31 4.04
C ARG A 272 26.98 -11.28 5.04
N LYS A 273 26.73 -10.84 6.28
CA LYS A 273 25.82 -11.58 7.16
C LYS A 273 24.44 -11.56 6.49
N LYS A 274 23.80 -12.75 6.36
CA LYS A 274 22.46 -12.93 5.76
C LYS A 274 21.50 -11.86 6.28
N SER A 275 20.99 -11.01 5.40
CA SER A 275 20.20 -9.81 5.72
C SER A 275 18.97 -10.14 6.59
N VAL A 276 18.36 -11.30 6.35
CA VAL A 276 17.17 -11.74 7.09
C VAL A 276 17.44 -12.00 8.59
N ARG A 277 18.63 -12.48 8.98
CA ARG A 277 18.98 -12.70 10.40
C ARG A 277 19.02 -11.41 11.23
N ARG A 278 19.10 -10.25 10.58
CA ARG A 278 18.95 -8.96 11.27
C ARG A 278 17.50 -8.63 11.58
N LYS A 279 16.57 -9.12 10.77
CA LYS A 279 15.13 -8.86 10.90
C LYS A 279 14.44 -9.91 11.78
N LEU A 280 14.88 -11.17 11.69
CA LEU A 280 14.23 -12.31 12.34
C LEU A 280 15.28 -13.15 13.08
N ASN A 281 14.87 -13.73 14.20
CA ASN A 281 15.60 -14.77 14.92
C ASN A 281 14.74 -16.05 14.97
N ALA A 282 15.37 -17.20 14.76
CA ALA A 282 14.73 -18.50 14.85
C ALA A 282 14.92 -19.10 16.26
N ILE A 283 13.84 -19.61 16.85
CA ILE A 283 13.86 -20.36 18.11
C ILE A 283 14.09 -21.83 17.77
N SER A 284 15.36 -22.27 17.82
CA SER A 284 15.74 -23.60 17.29
C SER A 284 15.00 -24.79 17.92
N SER A 285 14.54 -24.67 19.17
CA SER A 285 13.72 -25.71 19.81
C SER A 285 12.37 -25.94 19.14
N GLU A 286 11.85 -24.95 18.40
CA GLU A 286 10.58 -25.08 17.68
C GLU A 286 10.72 -25.79 16.33
N PHE A 287 11.92 -25.83 15.75
CA PHE A 287 12.19 -26.44 14.43
C PHE A 287 12.82 -27.83 14.52
N LYS A 288 13.66 -28.08 15.54
CA LYS A 288 14.53 -29.26 15.59
C LYS A 288 13.75 -30.57 15.46
N GLY A 289 14.03 -31.32 14.39
CA GLY A 289 13.46 -32.64 14.13
C GLY A 289 12.01 -32.65 13.63
N LYS A 290 11.44 -31.48 13.29
CA LYS A 290 10.05 -31.34 12.84
C LYS A 290 9.93 -31.03 11.35
N ASN A 291 8.80 -31.42 10.76
CA ASN A 291 8.30 -30.95 9.48
C ASN A 291 7.44 -29.71 9.75
N VAL A 292 7.89 -28.54 9.30
CA VAL A 292 7.27 -27.25 9.67
C VAL A 292 6.50 -26.67 8.49
N LEU A 293 5.32 -26.12 8.77
CA LEU A 293 4.57 -25.27 7.84
C LEU A 293 4.81 -23.81 8.20
N LEU A 294 5.55 -23.10 7.35
CA LEU A 294 5.74 -21.67 7.46
C LEU A 294 4.61 -20.93 6.76
N VAL A 295 4.08 -19.88 7.40
CA VAL A 295 3.02 -19.03 6.83
C VAL A 295 3.51 -17.60 6.72
N ASP A 296 3.52 -17.05 5.52
CA ASP A 296 3.84 -15.65 5.23
C ASP A 296 2.65 -14.92 4.60
N ASP A 297 2.67 -13.59 4.64
CA ASP A 297 1.57 -12.80 4.09
C ASP A 297 1.59 -12.86 2.56
N SER A 298 2.78 -12.81 1.96
CA SER A 298 2.97 -12.78 0.52
C SER A 298 4.39 -13.16 0.12
N ILE A 299 4.57 -13.54 -1.15
CA ILE A 299 5.88 -13.75 -1.77
C ILE A 299 6.05 -12.80 -2.95
N VAL A 300 6.96 -11.82 -2.83
CA VAL A 300 7.25 -10.83 -3.88
C VAL A 300 8.48 -11.22 -4.71
N ARG A 301 9.69 -11.04 -4.15
CA ARG A 301 10.97 -11.37 -4.82
C ARG A 301 11.49 -12.78 -4.50
N GLY A 302 10.90 -13.47 -3.52
CA GLY A 302 11.32 -14.79 -3.03
C GLY A 302 12.66 -14.86 -2.26
N THR A 303 13.54 -13.86 -2.38
CA THR A 303 14.85 -13.84 -1.69
C THR A 303 14.75 -13.89 -0.17
N THR A 304 13.73 -13.24 0.40
CA THR A 304 13.44 -13.27 1.85
C THR A 304 12.93 -14.64 2.25
N SER A 305 11.94 -15.18 1.53
CA SER A 305 11.34 -16.50 1.78
C SER A 305 12.39 -17.61 1.74
N GLY A 306 13.27 -17.61 0.73
CA GLY A 306 14.38 -18.57 0.65
C GLY A 306 15.35 -18.49 1.82
N GLN A 307 15.70 -17.28 2.29
CA GLN A 307 16.54 -17.11 3.48
C GLN A 307 15.84 -17.56 4.77
N ILE A 308 14.52 -17.40 4.87
CA ILE A 308 13.74 -17.87 6.02
C ILE A 308 13.67 -19.39 6.05
N ILE A 309 13.43 -20.03 4.89
CA ILE A 309 13.47 -21.49 4.74
C ILE A 309 14.84 -22.03 5.14
N GLU A 310 15.91 -21.39 4.65
CA GLU A 310 17.28 -21.75 5.02
C GLU A 310 17.51 -21.65 6.54
N MET A 311 17.02 -20.59 7.19
CA MET A 311 17.10 -20.44 8.66
C MET A 311 16.33 -21.53 9.42
N ALA A 312 15.17 -21.95 8.92
CA ALA A 312 14.41 -23.06 9.51
C ALA A 312 15.20 -24.38 9.41
N ARG A 313 15.81 -24.65 8.25
CA ARG A 313 16.68 -25.83 8.05
C ARG A 313 17.93 -25.78 8.93
N GLU A 314 18.61 -24.64 9.01
CA GLU A 314 19.75 -24.41 9.91
C GLU A 314 19.37 -24.59 11.40
N SER A 315 18.10 -24.36 11.73
CA SER A 315 17.54 -24.58 13.07
C SER A 315 17.11 -26.03 13.33
N GLY A 316 17.28 -26.92 12.36
CA GLY A 316 17.07 -28.36 12.47
C GLY A 316 15.73 -28.87 11.96
N ALA A 317 14.97 -28.09 11.17
CA ALA A 317 13.77 -28.59 10.50
C ALA A 317 14.12 -29.69 9.49
N LYS A 318 13.30 -30.76 9.44
CA LYS A 318 13.43 -31.87 8.48
C LYS A 318 12.88 -31.48 7.12
N LYS A 319 11.61 -31.09 7.09
CA LYS A 319 10.87 -30.58 5.94
C LYS A 319 10.38 -29.17 6.23
N VAL A 320 10.43 -28.30 5.24
CA VAL A 320 9.98 -26.92 5.33
C VAL A 320 8.98 -26.65 4.22
N TYR A 321 7.70 -26.66 4.60
CA TYR A 321 6.58 -26.27 3.74
C TYR A 321 6.32 -24.78 3.89
N PHE A 322 5.78 -24.15 2.85
CA PHE A 322 5.53 -22.72 2.83
C PHE A 322 4.14 -22.42 2.28
N ALA A 323 3.37 -21.61 3.00
CA ALA A 323 2.06 -21.14 2.58
C ALA A 323 2.03 -19.60 2.53
N SER A 324 1.52 -19.06 1.43
CA SER A 324 1.32 -17.62 1.24
C SER A 324 -0.16 -17.27 1.40
N ALA A 325 -0.47 -16.32 2.30
CA ALA A 325 -1.82 -15.82 2.52
C ALA A 325 -2.37 -15.03 1.32
N ALA A 326 -1.48 -14.47 0.50
CA ALA A 326 -1.79 -13.88 -0.78
C ALA A 326 -1.64 -14.91 -1.93
N PRO A 327 -2.40 -14.76 -3.02
CA PRO A 327 -2.11 -15.36 -4.31
C PRO A 327 -0.75 -14.94 -4.87
N GLU A 328 -0.35 -15.57 -5.96
CA GLU A 328 0.89 -15.22 -6.64
C GLU A 328 0.89 -13.76 -7.13
N ILE A 329 1.86 -12.97 -6.64
CA ILE A 329 2.07 -11.60 -7.11
C ILE A 329 2.83 -11.67 -8.43
N ARG A 330 2.10 -11.49 -9.54
CA ARG A 330 2.60 -11.64 -10.91
C ARG A 330 2.74 -10.30 -11.63
N PHE A 331 2.06 -9.25 -11.16
CA PHE A 331 2.03 -7.96 -11.82
C PHE A 331 2.37 -6.82 -10.85
N PRO A 332 2.97 -5.72 -11.33
CA PRO A 332 3.29 -4.58 -10.48
C PRO A 332 2.02 -3.81 -10.08
N ASN A 333 1.96 -3.32 -8.84
CA ASN A 333 0.92 -2.34 -8.48
C ASN A 333 1.25 -0.96 -9.07
N VAL A 334 0.26 -0.31 -9.66
CA VAL A 334 0.38 1.01 -10.30
C VAL A 334 -0.57 2.05 -9.68
N TYR A 335 -1.10 1.73 -8.51
CA TYR A 335 -2.12 2.49 -7.79
C TYR A 335 -1.64 3.02 -6.43
N GLY A 336 -0.36 2.87 -6.12
CA GLY A 336 0.28 3.50 -4.95
C GLY A 336 0.89 2.54 -3.93
N ILE A 337 0.76 1.21 -4.12
CA ILE A 337 1.57 0.26 -3.35
C ILE A 337 2.92 0.09 -4.08
N ASP A 338 4.03 0.26 -3.37
CA ASP A 338 5.34 0.03 -3.98
C ASP A 338 5.58 -1.47 -4.19
N MET A 339 5.65 -1.85 -5.46
CA MET A 339 6.04 -3.20 -5.88
C MET A 339 7.19 -3.09 -6.88
N PRO A 340 8.11 -4.08 -6.94
CA PRO A 340 9.20 -4.07 -7.91
C PRO A 340 8.67 -4.28 -9.34
N SER A 341 9.54 -4.25 -10.35
CA SER A 341 9.06 -4.52 -11.73
C SER A 341 8.69 -5.99 -11.91
N ALA A 342 7.90 -6.29 -12.94
CA ALA A 342 7.42 -7.64 -13.21
C ALA A 342 8.56 -8.67 -13.28
N ASN A 343 9.69 -8.31 -13.89
CA ASN A 343 10.87 -9.16 -14.02
C ASN A 343 11.54 -9.52 -12.69
N GLU A 344 11.34 -8.71 -11.65
CA GLU A 344 11.85 -8.94 -10.30
C GLU A 344 10.89 -9.75 -9.42
N LEU A 345 9.65 -9.97 -9.86
CA LEU A 345 8.66 -10.80 -9.18
C LEU A 345 8.98 -12.28 -9.43
N ILE A 346 9.07 -13.07 -8.37
CA ILE A 346 9.43 -14.49 -8.50
C ILE A 346 8.36 -15.28 -9.26
N ALA A 347 7.08 -14.91 -9.09
CA ALA A 347 5.97 -15.60 -9.75
C ALA A 347 5.71 -15.13 -11.19
N TYR A 348 6.37 -14.08 -11.67
CA TYR A 348 6.18 -13.62 -13.04
C TYR A 348 6.73 -14.65 -14.04
N GLY A 349 5.84 -15.20 -14.87
CA GLY A 349 6.16 -16.22 -15.87
C GLY A 349 6.60 -17.57 -15.31
N ARG A 350 6.26 -17.88 -14.04
CA ARG A 350 6.65 -19.14 -13.39
C ARG A 350 5.45 -19.86 -12.76
N GLU A 351 5.51 -21.18 -12.78
CA GLU A 351 4.57 -22.07 -12.10
C GLU A 351 5.01 -22.31 -10.64
N ILE A 352 4.08 -22.77 -9.80
CA ILE A 352 4.31 -22.96 -8.35
C ILE A 352 5.52 -23.86 -8.06
N ASP A 353 5.70 -24.96 -8.79
CA ASP A 353 6.83 -25.88 -8.61
C ASP A 353 8.17 -25.17 -8.85
N GLN A 354 8.25 -24.35 -9.89
CA GLN A 354 9.46 -23.58 -10.21
C GLN A 354 9.76 -22.56 -9.11
N ILE A 355 8.73 -21.93 -8.54
CA ILE A 355 8.88 -20.99 -7.42
C ILE A 355 9.35 -21.76 -6.16
N SER A 356 8.77 -22.92 -5.88
CA SER A 356 9.14 -23.79 -4.75
C SER A 356 10.61 -24.17 -4.80
N ASP A 357 11.09 -24.58 -5.98
CA ASP A 357 12.50 -24.91 -6.20
C ASP A 357 13.43 -23.71 -5.99
N LEU A 358 13.05 -22.53 -6.48
CA LEU A 358 13.83 -21.30 -6.34
C LEU A 358 13.98 -20.84 -4.89
N ILE A 359 12.95 -21.02 -4.06
CA ILE A 359 13.01 -20.72 -2.63
C ILE A 359 13.46 -21.91 -1.78
N GLN A 360 13.66 -23.08 -2.39
CA GLN A 360 14.07 -24.33 -1.77
C GLN A 360 13.09 -24.87 -0.71
N ALA A 361 11.78 -24.67 -0.92
CA ALA A 361 10.73 -25.26 -0.10
C ALA A 361 10.50 -26.73 -0.46
N ASP A 362 10.15 -27.56 0.53
CA ASP A 362 9.71 -28.94 0.27
C ASP A 362 8.27 -29.03 -0.29
N GLY A 363 7.53 -27.92 -0.19
CA GLY A 363 6.22 -27.72 -0.80
C GLY A 363 5.80 -26.26 -0.62
N LEU A 364 5.15 -25.71 -1.64
CA LEU A 364 4.69 -24.33 -1.69
C LEU A 364 3.22 -24.28 -2.08
N ILE A 365 2.43 -23.50 -1.35
CA ILE A 365 1.02 -23.27 -1.66
C ILE A 365 0.69 -21.78 -1.54
N PHE A 366 -0.13 -21.30 -2.46
CA PHE A 366 -0.66 -19.93 -2.47
C PHE A 366 -2.16 -19.95 -2.22
N GLN A 367 -2.69 -18.88 -1.63
CA GLN A 367 -4.11 -18.63 -1.58
C GLN A 367 -4.69 -18.48 -2.99
N ASP A 368 -5.87 -19.04 -3.26
CA ASP A 368 -6.58 -18.78 -4.51
C ASP A 368 -7.16 -17.36 -4.52
N ILE A 369 -7.09 -16.65 -5.66
CA ILE A 369 -7.63 -15.29 -5.80
C ILE A 369 -9.11 -15.24 -5.38
N SER A 370 -9.91 -16.22 -5.81
CA SER A 370 -11.33 -16.29 -5.47
C SER A 370 -11.58 -16.48 -3.98
N ASP A 371 -10.73 -17.25 -3.29
CA ASP A 371 -10.85 -17.44 -1.85
C ASP A 371 -10.37 -16.22 -1.07
N LEU A 372 -9.33 -15.51 -1.53
CA LEU A 372 -8.92 -14.24 -0.95
C LEU A 372 -10.05 -13.21 -1.05
N VAL A 373 -10.66 -13.08 -2.24
CA VAL A 373 -11.81 -12.19 -2.45
C VAL A 373 -12.97 -12.59 -1.54
N ALA A 374 -13.30 -13.88 -1.47
CA ALA A 374 -14.39 -14.37 -0.61
C ALA A 374 -14.12 -14.15 0.88
N ALA A 375 -12.86 -14.28 1.33
CA ALA A 375 -12.45 -14.07 2.72
C ALA A 375 -12.67 -12.61 3.16
N VAL A 376 -12.33 -11.67 2.28
CA VAL A 376 -12.48 -10.22 2.53
C VAL A 376 -13.95 -9.81 2.37
N GLN A 377 -14.62 -10.29 1.31
CA GLN A 377 -16.03 -10.02 1.03
C GLN A 377 -16.98 -10.55 2.11
N HIS A 378 -16.57 -11.56 2.88
CA HIS A 378 -17.36 -12.09 3.99
C HIS A 378 -17.76 -11.00 5.00
N GLU A 379 -16.85 -10.06 5.26
CA GLU A 379 -17.06 -8.95 6.20
C GLU A 379 -17.99 -7.87 5.65
N ASN A 380 -18.02 -7.69 4.32
CA ASN A 380 -18.97 -6.80 3.65
C ASN A 380 -19.41 -7.35 2.29
N PRO A 381 -20.54 -8.09 2.24
CA PRO A 381 -21.06 -8.68 1.00
C PRO A 381 -21.53 -7.65 -0.05
N GLN A 382 -21.67 -6.37 0.32
CA GLN A 382 -22.05 -5.32 -0.63
C GLN A 382 -20.91 -4.95 -1.59
N ILE A 383 -19.66 -5.25 -1.23
CA ILE A 383 -18.52 -5.05 -2.11
C ILE A 383 -18.48 -6.22 -3.10
N SER A 384 -18.80 -5.94 -4.36
CA SER A 384 -18.87 -6.94 -5.43
C SER A 384 -17.56 -7.13 -6.19
N ARG A 385 -16.60 -6.21 -6.03
CA ARG A 385 -15.34 -6.20 -6.74
C ARG A 385 -14.22 -5.62 -5.87
N PHE A 386 -13.01 -6.12 -6.07
CA PHE A 386 -11.80 -5.59 -5.47
C PHE A 386 -10.79 -5.24 -6.56
N GLU A 387 -9.83 -4.38 -6.24
CA GLU A 387 -8.67 -4.14 -7.09
C GLU A 387 -7.64 -5.26 -6.81
N THR A 388 -7.48 -6.17 -7.78
CA THR A 388 -6.70 -7.42 -7.69
C THR A 388 -5.55 -7.48 -8.70
N SER A 389 -5.20 -6.36 -9.34
CA SER A 389 -4.34 -6.34 -10.54
C SER A 389 -2.98 -6.98 -10.33
N VAL A 390 -2.44 -6.92 -9.11
CA VAL A 390 -1.15 -7.51 -8.74
C VAL A 390 -1.13 -9.03 -8.90
N PHE A 391 -2.32 -9.68 -8.87
CA PHE A 391 -2.49 -11.12 -9.01
C PHE A 391 -2.91 -11.52 -10.43
N ASP A 392 -3.90 -10.82 -11.02
CA ASP A 392 -4.55 -11.22 -12.28
C ASP A 392 -4.24 -10.32 -13.49
N GLY A 393 -3.55 -9.19 -13.29
CA GLY A 393 -3.21 -8.23 -14.33
C GLY A 393 -4.41 -7.40 -14.82
N ASN A 394 -5.56 -7.46 -14.17
CA ASN A 394 -6.77 -6.73 -14.55
C ASN A 394 -6.83 -5.37 -13.85
N TYR A 395 -6.21 -4.37 -14.47
CA TYR A 395 -6.20 -2.99 -13.98
C TYR A 395 -7.52 -2.27 -14.26
N ILE A 396 -8.22 -1.89 -13.19
CA ILE A 396 -9.60 -1.38 -13.26
C ILE A 396 -9.76 -0.05 -14.00
N THR A 397 -8.70 0.75 -14.09
CA THR A 397 -8.71 2.06 -14.78
C THR A 397 -8.72 1.93 -16.31
N GLY A 398 -8.46 0.74 -16.85
CA GLY A 398 -8.55 0.47 -18.30
C GLY A 398 -7.48 1.13 -19.17
N ASP A 399 -6.49 1.80 -18.57
CA ASP A 399 -5.42 2.55 -19.25
C ASP A 399 -4.01 2.00 -18.97
N VAL A 400 -3.93 0.81 -18.38
CA VAL A 400 -2.68 0.12 -18.06
C VAL A 400 -2.51 -1.04 -19.03
N ASP A 401 -1.59 -0.88 -19.98
CA ASP A 401 -1.20 -1.89 -20.94
C ASP A 401 0.27 -2.32 -20.75
N GLN A 402 0.71 -3.29 -21.53
CA GLN A 402 2.09 -3.78 -21.48
C GLN A 402 3.11 -2.66 -21.76
N ALA A 403 2.80 -1.73 -22.68
CA ALA A 403 3.67 -0.61 -23.01
C ALA A 403 3.85 0.35 -21.82
N TYR A 404 2.78 0.59 -21.06
CA TYR A 404 2.82 1.35 -19.81
C TYR A 404 3.74 0.70 -18.77
N LEU A 405 3.61 -0.62 -18.57
CA LEU A 405 4.43 -1.38 -17.61
C LEU A 405 5.92 -1.38 -17.99
N GLU A 406 6.23 -1.57 -19.28
CA GLU A 406 7.60 -1.51 -19.81
C GLU A 406 8.22 -0.12 -19.62
N ARG A 407 7.43 0.95 -19.81
CA ARG A 407 7.87 2.33 -19.57
C ARG A 407 8.20 2.58 -18.09
N ILE A 408 7.40 2.06 -17.17
CA ILE A 408 7.71 2.16 -15.72
C ILE A 408 8.99 1.40 -15.39
N ASP A 409 9.16 0.19 -15.91
CA ASP A 409 10.36 -0.62 -15.67
C ASP A 409 11.61 0.10 -16.18
N ALA A 410 11.55 0.69 -17.39
CA ALA A 410 12.63 1.51 -17.94
C ALA A 410 12.95 2.72 -17.03
N ALA A 411 11.95 3.46 -16.58
CA ALA A 411 12.13 4.62 -15.70
C ALA A 411 12.78 4.25 -14.36
N ARG A 412 12.41 3.11 -13.78
CA ARG A 412 13.02 2.59 -12.53
C ARG A 412 14.46 2.18 -12.73
N ASN A 413 14.78 1.50 -13.83
CA ASN A 413 16.16 1.11 -14.15
C ASN A 413 17.06 2.34 -14.33
N ASP A 414 16.55 3.40 -14.94
CA ASP A 414 17.28 4.66 -15.08
C ASP A 414 17.46 5.39 -13.73
N GLN A 415 16.44 5.37 -12.85
CA GLN A 415 16.58 5.87 -11.48
C GLN A 415 17.61 5.07 -10.68
N ALA A 416 17.61 3.73 -10.77
CA ALA A 416 18.60 2.89 -10.10
C ALA A 416 20.03 3.14 -10.61
N ARG A 417 20.20 3.47 -11.90
CA ARG A 417 21.49 3.88 -12.48
C ARG A 417 21.94 5.27 -12.03
N LYS A 418 21.01 6.21 -11.84
CA LYS A 418 21.29 7.58 -11.39
C LYS A 418 21.43 7.72 -9.87
N ALA A 419 20.77 6.86 -9.09
CA ALA A 419 20.81 6.85 -7.62
C ALA A 419 22.23 6.87 -7.02
N PRO A 420 23.23 6.08 -7.50
CA PRO A 420 24.59 6.17 -6.97
C PRO A 420 25.28 7.52 -7.25
N VAL A 421 24.89 8.24 -8.32
CA VAL A 421 25.42 9.57 -8.66
C VAL A 421 24.78 10.63 -7.77
N VAL A 422 23.46 10.59 -7.60
CA VAL A 422 22.71 11.54 -6.76
C VAL A 422 23.07 11.40 -5.28
N GLN A 423 23.32 10.18 -4.80
CA GLN A 423 23.73 9.95 -3.41
C GLN A 423 25.14 10.49 -3.13
N ALA A 424 26.03 10.48 -4.14
CA ALA A 424 27.34 11.13 -4.06
C ALA A 424 27.22 12.67 -4.10
N GLU A 425 26.34 13.24 -4.91
CA GLU A 425 26.07 14.69 -4.96
C GLU A 425 25.39 15.21 -3.69
N LEU A 426 24.44 14.47 -3.11
CA LEU A 426 23.81 14.80 -1.83
C LEU A 426 24.80 14.72 -0.67
N SER A 427 25.72 13.76 -0.68
CA SER A 427 26.80 13.72 0.32
C SER A 427 27.74 14.93 0.23
N ASN A 428 27.88 15.53 -0.95
CA ASN A 428 28.63 16.78 -1.15
C ASN A 428 27.82 18.03 -0.76
N LEU A 429 26.48 18.00 -0.87
CA LEU A 429 25.60 19.08 -0.42
C LEU A 429 25.43 19.10 1.12
N ASP A 430 25.39 17.94 1.77
CA ASP A 430 25.30 17.83 3.24
C ASP A 430 26.59 18.29 3.96
N MET A 431 27.74 18.32 3.28
CA MET A 431 28.98 18.87 3.84
C MET A 431 29.02 20.39 3.92
N HIS A 432 28.11 21.12 3.26
CA HIS A 432 28.15 22.59 3.22
C HIS A 432 27.33 23.30 4.31
N ASN A 433 26.67 22.56 5.21
CA ASN A 433 25.89 23.15 6.31
C ASN A 433 26.49 22.93 7.71
N PHE A 434 27.76 22.56 7.82
CA PHE A 434 28.50 22.56 9.09
C PHE A 434 29.68 23.51 9.04
N GLU A 435 29.43 24.81 8.91
CA GLU A 435 30.35 25.86 9.35
C GLU A 435 29.58 27.18 9.54
N ALA A 436 29.05 27.37 10.75
CA ALA A 436 28.88 28.64 11.45
C ALA A 436 28.56 28.38 12.94
#